data_AF-A0A4Q7VHU6-F1
#
_entry.id   AF-A0A4Q7VHU6-F1
#
_cell.length_a   1.000
_cell.length_b   1.000
_cell.length_c   1.000
_cell.angle_alpha   90.00
_cell.angle_beta   90.00
_cell.angle_gamma   90.00
#
_symmetry.space_group_name_H-M   'P 1'
#
loop_
_entity.id
_entity.type
_entity.pdbx_description
1 polymer ?
#
loop_
_entity_poly.entity_id
_entity_poly.type
_entity_poly.pdbx_seq_one_letter_code
_entity_poly.pdbx_strand_id
1 'polypeptide(L)'
;MEQENISRLEILENILEFYRVQPGMNKDGKIEKVESYLLLMHSIYSDSKNELEELDISDVDFLENTFDCFNGYLNALGEEINKIFEEDVFKLMPIPIYGFSIILPIHCIEMIKNWNKSEQDYWQIGDELSRLDEWVESDLFFENFLALIEKLMLRINAKLVIAIEDLI
;
A
#
# COMPACT_ATOMS: atom_id res chain seq x y z
N MET A 1 -0.40 -30.02 -22.65
CA MET A 1 -1.15 -29.71 -21.42
C MET A 1 -0.91 -28.25 -21.15
N GLU A 2 -1.79 -27.41 -21.68
CA GLU A 2 -1.82 -25.98 -21.35
C GLU A 2 -2.27 -25.89 -19.90
N GLN A 3 -1.41 -25.34 -19.03
CA GLN A 3 -1.86 -24.91 -17.71
C GLN A 3 -2.77 -23.71 -17.97
N GLU A 4 -4.07 -23.88 -17.74
CA GLU A 4 -5.02 -22.78 -17.68
C GLU A 4 -4.48 -21.78 -16.65
N ASN A 5 -4.15 -20.59 -17.13
CA ASN A 5 -3.63 -19.50 -16.33
C ASN A 5 -4.84 -18.87 -15.62
N ILE A 6 -5.33 -19.55 -14.57
CA ILE A 6 -6.44 -19.07 -13.76
C ILE A 6 -6.01 -17.72 -13.18
N SER A 7 -6.76 -16.67 -13.47
CA SER A 7 -6.37 -15.33 -13.01
C SER A 7 -6.42 -15.30 -11.48
N ARG A 8 -5.56 -14.51 -10.83
CA ARG A 8 -5.60 -14.36 -9.37
C ARG A 8 -6.99 -13.96 -8.87
N LEU A 9 -7.74 -13.21 -9.68
CA LEU A 9 -9.12 -12.82 -9.43
C LEU A 9 -10.08 -14.03 -9.37
N GLU A 10 -9.95 -14.96 -10.31
CA GLU A 10 -10.74 -16.20 -10.32
C GLU A 10 -10.40 -17.10 -9.13
N ILE A 11 -9.14 -17.16 -8.71
CA ILE A 11 -8.75 -17.91 -7.51
C ILE A 11 -9.42 -17.30 -6.27
N LEU A 12 -9.43 -15.97 -6.16
CA LEU A 12 -10.07 -15.24 -5.08
C LEU A 12 -11.59 -15.43 -5.06
N GLU A 13 -12.24 -15.36 -6.23
CA GLU A 13 -13.68 -15.61 -6.38
C GLU A 13 -14.04 -17.04 -5.97
N ASN A 14 -13.24 -18.03 -6.38
CA ASN A 14 -13.43 -19.43 -6.01
C ASN A 14 -13.27 -19.66 -4.50
N ILE A 15 -12.32 -18.98 -3.86
CA ILE A 15 -12.12 -19.04 -2.41
C ILE A 15 -13.34 -18.44 -1.69
N LEU A 16 -13.83 -17.28 -2.13
CA LEU A 16 -15.04 -16.63 -1.59
C LEU A 16 -16.28 -17.51 -1.75
N GLU A 17 -16.42 -18.19 -2.89
CA GLU A 17 -17.55 -19.08 -3.16
C GLU A 17 -17.50 -20.35 -2.29
N PHE A 18 -16.31 -20.88 -2.01
CA PHE A 18 -16.11 -22.00 -1.10
C PHE A 18 -16.53 -21.69 0.35
N TYR A 19 -16.25 -20.48 0.86
CA TYR A 19 -16.64 -20.11 2.22
C TYR A 19 -18.14 -19.82 2.35
N ARG A 20 -18.80 -19.31 1.31
CA ARG A 20 -20.27 -19.11 1.27
C ARG A 20 -21.09 -20.38 1.53
N VAL A 21 -20.53 -21.57 1.26
CA VAL A 21 -21.25 -22.86 1.35
C VAL A 21 -20.98 -23.64 2.64
N GLN A 22 -20.17 -23.12 3.57
CA GLN A 22 -19.83 -23.82 4.82
C GLN A 22 -20.95 -23.69 5.89
N PRO A 23 -21.48 -24.80 6.44
CA PRO A 23 -22.55 -24.73 7.43
C PRO A 23 -22.08 -24.16 8.77
N GLY A 24 -22.59 -22.98 9.15
CA GLY A 24 -22.43 -22.41 10.50
C GLY A 24 -21.61 -21.14 10.62
N MET A 25 -20.92 -20.70 9.55
CA MET A 25 -20.21 -19.40 9.51
C MET A 25 -21.17 -18.20 9.41
N ASN A 26 -22.38 -18.42 8.91
CA ASN A 26 -23.30 -17.37 8.47
C ASN A 26 -24.29 -16.92 9.57
N LYS A 27 -24.03 -17.23 10.86
CA LYS A 27 -25.02 -16.90 11.91
C LYS A 27 -25.28 -15.40 12.03
N ASP A 28 -24.32 -14.55 11.63
CA ASP A 28 -24.47 -13.08 11.54
C ASP A 28 -23.79 -12.44 10.30
N GLY A 29 -23.18 -13.22 9.39
CA GLY A 29 -22.52 -12.73 8.16
C GLY A 29 -21.30 -11.82 8.35
N LYS A 30 -20.81 -11.64 9.60
CA LYS A 30 -19.68 -10.76 9.92
C LYS A 30 -18.34 -11.33 9.47
N ILE A 31 -18.13 -12.63 9.64
CA ILE A 31 -16.88 -13.32 9.27
C ILE A 31 -16.65 -13.25 7.76
N GLU A 32 -17.68 -13.54 6.96
CA GLU A 32 -17.61 -13.51 5.49
C GLU A 32 -17.27 -12.11 4.97
N LYS A 33 -17.77 -11.06 5.63
CA LYS A 33 -17.44 -9.67 5.29
C LYS A 33 -15.98 -9.34 5.61
N VAL A 34 -15.50 -9.75 6.78
CA VAL A 34 -14.10 -9.56 7.20
C VAL A 34 -13.15 -10.28 6.25
N GLU A 35 -13.43 -11.53 5.90
CA GLU A 35 -12.66 -12.27 4.89
C GLU A 35 -12.66 -11.55 3.54
N SER A 36 -13.82 -11.07 3.09
CA SER A 36 -13.93 -10.30 1.85
C SER A 36 -13.09 -9.02 1.87
N TYR A 37 -13.05 -8.31 3.00
CA TYR A 37 -12.23 -7.12 3.17
C TYR A 37 -10.74 -7.45 3.18
N LEU A 38 -10.31 -8.51 3.87
CA LEU A 38 -8.92 -8.95 3.87
C LEU A 38 -8.44 -9.32 2.47
N LEU A 39 -9.28 -10.02 1.69
CA LEU A 39 -8.97 -10.36 0.31
C LEU A 39 -8.87 -9.12 -0.59
N LEU A 40 -9.78 -8.16 -0.43
CA LEU A 40 -9.74 -6.90 -1.16
C LEU A 40 -8.46 -6.11 -0.87
N MET A 41 -8.09 -5.96 0.42
CA MET A 41 -6.86 -5.27 0.81
C MET A 41 -5.62 -5.98 0.27
N HIS A 42 -5.63 -7.32 0.29
CA HIS A 42 -4.54 -8.12 -0.27
C HIS A 42 -4.41 -7.95 -1.78
N SER A 43 -5.52 -7.90 -2.52
CA SER A 43 -5.51 -7.63 -3.97
C SER A 43 -4.87 -6.27 -4.26
N ILE A 44 -5.37 -5.20 -3.61
CA ILE A 44 -4.85 -3.84 -3.80
C ILE A 44 -3.35 -3.79 -3.49
N TYR A 45 -2.92 -4.37 -2.37
CA TYR A 45 -1.50 -4.44 -2.02
C TYR A 45 -0.68 -5.21 -3.06
N SER A 46 -1.17 -6.36 -3.52
CA SER A 46 -0.43 -7.17 -4.49
C SER A 46 -0.32 -6.49 -5.85
N ASP A 47 -1.38 -5.83 -6.30
CA ASP A 47 -1.41 -5.17 -7.60
C ASP A 47 -0.41 -4.01 -7.60
N SER A 48 -0.48 -3.13 -6.60
CA SER A 48 0.47 -2.02 -6.45
C SER A 48 1.91 -2.48 -6.18
N LYS A 49 2.12 -3.62 -5.50
CA LYS A 49 3.48 -4.16 -5.30
C LYS A 49 4.08 -4.66 -6.60
N ASN A 50 3.28 -5.33 -7.43
CA ASN A 50 3.75 -5.75 -8.76
C ASN A 50 4.08 -4.53 -9.63
N GLU A 51 3.25 -3.48 -9.59
CA GLU A 51 3.53 -2.22 -10.29
C GLU A 51 4.85 -1.57 -9.84
N LEU A 52 5.14 -1.55 -8.54
CA LEU A 52 6.44 -1.07 -8.03
C LEU A 52 7.62 -1.94 -8.49
N GLU A 53 7.47 -3.26 -8.52
CA GLU A 53 8.51 -4.20 -8.95
C GLU A 53 8.87 -4.04 -10.43
N GLU A 54 7.95 -3.49 -11.24
CA GLU A 54 8.16 -3.23 -12.67
C GLU A 54 8.89 -1.91 -12.96
N LEU A 55 9.10 -1.06 -11.95
CA LEU A 55 9.81 0.22 -12.11
C LEU A 55 11.31 0.01 -12.31
N ASP A 56 11.87 0.69 -13.31
CA ASP A 56 13.31 0.76 -13.55
C ASP A 56 13.91 1.95 -12.79
N ILE A 57 14.79 1.68 -11.83
CA ILE A 57 15.52 2.70 -11.06
C ILE A 57 16.39 3.62 -11.94
N SER A 58 16.67 3.20 -13.17
CA SER A 58 17.47 3.94 -14.14
C SER A 58 16.65 4.95 -14.94
N ASP A 59 15.31 4.90 -14.82
CA ASP A 59 14.41 5.80 -15.52
C ASP A 59 14.50 7.23 -14.95
N VAL A 60 14.42 8.22 -15.84
CA VAL A 60 14.43 9.64 -15.47
C VAL A 60 13.23 9.99 -14.62
N ASP A 61 12.09 9.36 -14.91
CA ASP A 61 10.82 9.61 -14.23
C ASP A 61 10.59 8.63 -13.05
N PHE A 62 11.61 7.83 -12.68
CA PHE A 62 11.49 6.80 -11.64
C PHE A 62 10.89 7.32 -10.33
N LEU A 63 11.34 8.48 -9.84
CA LEU A 63 10.85 9.04 -8.57
C LEU A 63 9.38 9.47 -8.66
N GLU A 64 8.97 10.01 -9.80
CA GLU A 64 7.57 10.38 -10.07
C GLU A 64 6.70 9.14 -10.18
N ASN A 65 7.10 8.15 -10.98
CA ASN A 65 6.41 6.89 -11.12
C ASN A 65 6.28 6.13 -9.79
N THR A 66 7.31 6.19 -8.93
CA THR A 66 7.26 5.61 -7.58
C THR A 66 6.21 6.29 -6.72
N PHE A 67 6.13 7.62 -6.74
CA PHE A 67 5.10 8.36 -6.01
C PHE A 67 3.70 8.11 -6.58
N ASP A 68 3.55 8.03 -7.90
CA ASP A 68 2.28 7.78 -8.54
C ASP A 68 1.74 6.40 -8.18
N CYS A 69 2.59 5.36 -8.23
CA CYS A 69 2.21 4.02 -7.80
C CYS A 69 1.81 4.00 -6.31
N PHE A 70 2.63 4.61 -5.43
CA PHE A 70 2.32 4.63 -4.01
C PHE A 70 1.06 5.46 -3.69
N ASN A 71 0.82 6.57 -4.39
CA ASN A 71 -0.39 7.36 -4.25
C ASN A 71 -1.62 6.64 -4.80
N GLY A 72 -1.47 5.87 -5.88
CA GLY A 72 -2.50 4.97 -6.39
C GLY A 72 -2.92 3.95 -5.33
N TYR A 73 -1.95 3.30 -4.69
CA TYR A 73 -2.17 2.40 -3.56
C TYR A 73 -2.90 3.09 -2.39
N LEU A 74 -2.42 4.25 -1.95
CA LEU A 74 -3.02 5.00 -0.84
C LEU A 74 -4.45 5.44 -1.13
N ASN A 75 -4.73 5.89 -2.36
CA ASN A 75 -6.07 6.29 -2.78
C ASN A 75 -7.03 5.10 -2.83
N ALA A 76 -6.62 4.00 -3.47
CA ALA A 76 -7.43 2.79 -3.55
C ALA A 76 -7.81 2.26 -2.16
N LEU A 77 -6.84 2.21 -1.24
CA LEU A 77 -7.10 1.85 0.15
C LEU A 77 -8.01 2.85 0.85
N GLY A 78 -7.73 4.15 0.72
CA GLY A 78 -8.53 5.21 1.36
C GLY A 78 -10.01 5.13 0.97
N GLU A 79 -10.31 4.88 -0.31
CA GLU A 79 -11.68 4.70 -0.78
C GLU A 79 -12.38 3.50 -0.14
N GLU A 80 -11.69 2.35 -0.01
CA GLU A 80 -12.27 1.14 0.57
C GLU A 80 -12.39 1.22 2.10
N ILE A 81 -11.40 1.79 2.79
CA ILE A 81 -11.43 2.00 4.24
C ILE A 81 -12.67 2.80 4.65
N ASN A 82 -13.00 3.86 3.90
CA ASN A 82 -14.18 4.69 4.15
C ASN A 82 -15.51 3.93 3.99
N LYS A 83 -15.50 2.78 3.30
CA LYS A 83 -16.66 1.89 3.15
C LYS A 83 -16.72 0.83 4.25
N ILE A 84 -15.56 0.44 4.79
CA ILE A 84 -15.41 -0.62 5.80
C ILE A 84 -15.65 -0.08 7.22
N PHE A 85 -15.10 1.10 7.52
CA PHE A 85 -15.14 1.69 8.87
C PHE A 85 -16.07 2.91 8.91
N GLU A 86 -16.97 2.97 9.89
CA GLU A 86 -17.88 4.10 10.09
C GLU A 86 -17.19 5.33 10.70
N GLU A 87 -16.06 5.11 11.39
CA GLU A 87 -15.19 6.16 11.92
C GLU A 87 -13.92 6.30 11.08
N ASP A 88 -13.30 7.48 11.15
CA ASP A 88 -12.04 7.78 10.45
C ASP A 88 -10.85 7.12 11.17
N VAL A 89 -10.80 5.77 11.11
CA VAL A 89 -9.80 4.92 11.80
C VAL A 89 -8.41 5.10 11.19
N PHE A 90 -8.35 5.32 9.87
CA PHE A 90 -7.11 5.48 9.12
C PHE A 90 -7.16 6.74 8.25
N LYS A 91 -6.37 7.74 8.62
CA LYS A 91 -6.11 8.88 7.74
C LYS A 91 -5.05 8.53 6.70
N LEU A 92 -5.42 7.73 5.72
CA LEU A 92 -4.64 7.56 4.49
C LEU A 92 -5.02 8.69 3.53
N MET A 93 -4.08 9.60 3.33
CA MET A 93 -4.17 10.61 2.28
C MET A 93 -3.00 10.40 1.33
N PRO A 94 -3.16 10.66 0.02
CA PRO A 94 -2.03 10.66 -0.90
C PRO A 94 -0.98 11.71 -0.49
N ILE A 95 0.26 11.45 -0.87
CA ILE A 95 1.39 12.34 -0.68
C ILE A 95 1.22 13.53 -1.62
N PRO A 96 1.24 14.78 -1.11
CA PRO A 96 1.16 15.95 -1.95
C PRO A 96 2.44 16.07 -2.77
N ILE A 97 2.35 15.81 -4.08
CA ILE A 97 3.41 16.11 -5.03
C ILE A 97 3.33 17.62 -5.32
N TYR A 98 4.25 18.38 -4.75
CA TYR A 98 4.35 19.80 -5.06
C TYR A 98 4.76 19.92 -6.54
N GLY A 99 4.15 20.86 -7.28
CA GLY A 99 4.23 20.98 -8.75
C GLY A 99 5.62 21.32 -9.31
N PHE A 100 6.61 20.49 -8.98
CA PHE A 100 7.95 20.51 -9.51
C PHE A 100 7.93 19.99 -10.95
N SER A 101 8.74 20.59 -11.80
CA SER A 101 8.95 20.10 -13.16
C SER A 101 9.77 18.80 -13.20
N ILE A 102 10.57 18.54 -12.16
CA ILE A 102 11.36 17.31 -11.96
C ILE A 102 11.41 17.05 -10.44
N ILE A 103 11.12 15.82 -10.03
CA ILE A 103 11.28 15.39 -8.64
C ILE A 103 12.76 15.01 -8.41
N LEU A 104 13.35 15.60 -7.38
CA LEU A 104 14.74 15.34 -6.97
C LEU A 104 14.74 14.51 -5.67
N PRO A 105 15.80 13.74 -5.38
CA PRO A 105 15.93 12.97 -4.15
C PRO A 105 15.57 13.73 -2.86
N ILE A 106 16.04 14.97 -2.73
CA ILE A 106 15.73 15.81 -1.57
C ILE A 106 14.23 16.13 -1.46
N HIS A 107 13.54 16.35 -2.58
CA HIS A 107 12.10 16.59 -2.60
C HIS A 107 11.36 15.34 -2.10
N CYS A 108 11.83 14.13 -2.45
CA CYS A 108 11.23 12.89 -1.98
C CYS A 108 11.25 12.78 -0.46
N ILE A 109 12.40 13.08 0.15
CA ILE A 109 12.57 13.07 1.61
C ILE A 109 11.62 14.08 2.24
N GLU A 110 11.55 15.30 1.73
CA GLU A 110 10.66 16.34 2.27
C GLU A 110 9.18 15.97 2.14
N MET A 111 8.76 15.44 0.99
CA MET A 111 7.39 15.01 0.75
C MET A 111 6.99 13.88 1.72
N ILE A 112 7.84 12.86 1.89
CA ILE A 112 7.57 11.76 2.83
C ILE A 112 7.62 12.24 4.29
N LYS A 113 8.58 13.10 4.67
CA LYS A 113 8.66 13.68 6.02
C LYS A 113 7.38 14.45 6.37
N ASN A 114 6.89 15.25 5.44
CA ASN A 114 5.66 16.03 5.62
C ASN A 114 4.43 15.12 5.72
N TRP A 115 4.32 14.13 4.83
CA TRP A 115 3.24 13.16 4.84
C TRP A 115 3.22 12.30 6.11
N ASN A 116 4.38 11.89 6.60
CA ASN A 116 4.55 11.11 7.83
C ASN A 116 4.32 11.91 9.13
N LYS A 117 3.78 13.15 9.01
CA LYS A 117 3.50 14.08 10.12
C LYS A 117 4.70 14.18 11.06
N SER A 118 5.74 14.88 10.59
CA SER A 118 7.07 15.07 11.21
C SER A 118 7.17 15.11 12.75
N GLU A 119 6.13 15.52 13.48
CA GLU A 119 6.10 15.53 14.96
C GLU A 119 5.63 14.23 15.62
N GLN A 120 4.96 13.32 14.90
CA GLN A 120 4.38 12.07 15.44
C GLN A 120 5.00 10.80 14.86
N ASP A 121 5.88 10.92 13.84
CA ASP A 121 6.48 9.79 13.10
C ASP A 121 5.49 8.63 12.94
N TYR A 122 4.34 8.93 12.33
CA TYR A 122 3.15 8.08 12.44
C TYR A 122 3.40 6.66 11.91
N TRP A 123 4.25 6.54 10.91
CA TRP A 123 4.67 5.26 10.31
C TRP A 123 6.01 4.75 10.83
N GLN A 124 6.66 5.42 11.79
CA GLN A 124 7.92 5.02 12.42
C GLN A 124 9.08 4.87 11.43
N ILE A 125 9.24 5.82 10.51
CA ILE A 125 10.25 5.79 9.43
C ILE A 125 11.34 6.87 9.58
N GLY A 126 11.43 7.53 10.74
CA GLY A 126 12.40 8.61 10.96
C GLY A 126 13.86 8.21 10.74
N ASP A 127 14.23 6.99 11.14
CA ASP A 127 15.60 6.48 10.98
C ASP A 127 15.93 6.22 9.50
N GLU A 128 15.00 5.66 8.74
CA GLU A 128 15.13 5.39 7.32
C GLU A 128 15.24 6.68 6.51
N LEU A 129 14.43 7.69 6.86
CA LEU A 129 14.49 9.00 6.24
C LEU A 129 15.81 9.72 6.54
N SER A 130 16.36 9.52 7.74
CA SER A 130 17.67 10.08 8.11
C SER A 130 18.80 9.42 7.31
N ARG A 131 18.72 8.10 7.07
CA ARG A 131 19.70 7.37 6.24
C ARG A 131 19.61 7.75 4.77
N LEU A 132 18.39 7.93 4.24
CA LEU A 132 18.20 8.39 2.86
C LEU A 132 18.80 9.78 2.63
N ASP A 133 18.78 10.65 3.64
CA ASP A 133 19.39 11.98 3.58
C ASP A 133 20.91 11.90 3.33
N GLU A 134 21.59 10.88 3.88
CA GLU A 134 23.01 10.63 3.65
C GLU A 134 23.33 10.19 2.22
N TRP A 135 22.32 9.73 1.47
CA TRP A 135 22.48 9.18 0.12
C TRP A 135 21.94 10.08 -0.99
N VAL A 136 21.42 11.27 -0.69
CA VAL A 136 20.77 12.18 -1.67
C VAL A 136 21.57 12.42 -2.95
N GLU A 137 22.91 12.42 -2.88
CA GLU A 137 23.81 12.61 -4.03
C GLU A 137 24.33 11.29 -4.64
N SER A 138 23.85 10.14 -4.18
CA SER A 138 24.29 8.81 -4.59
C SER A 138 23.20 8.06 -5.33
N ASP A 139 23.59 7.26 -6.33
CA ASP A 139 22.68 6.34 -7.03
C ASP A 139 22.02 5.32 -6.07
N LEU A 140 22.64 5.06 -4.91
CA LEU A 140 22.05 4.24 -3.85
C LEU A 140 20.76 4.82 -3.29
N PHE A 141 20.50 6.12 -3.49
CA PHE A 141 19.25 6.75 -3.07
C PHE A 141 18.04 6.05 -3.67
N PHE A 142 18.06 5.77 -4.98
CA PHE A 142 16.89 5.28 -5.71
C PHE A 142 16.47 3.90 -5.23
N GLU A 143 17.43 2.98 -5.06
CA GLU A 143 17.18 1.64 -4.50
C GLU A 143 16.64 1.70 -3.07
N ASN A 144 17.25 2.54 -2.23
CA ASN A 144 16.84 2.66 -0.83
C ASN A 144 15.50 3.39 -0.69
N PHE A 145 15.18 4.29 -1.62
CA PHE A 145 13.89 4.98 -1.67
C PHE A 145 12.78 4.01 -2.05
N LEU A 146 13.00 3.16 -3.07
CA LEU A 146 12.06 2.08 -3.42
C LEU A 146 11.79 1.17 -2.22
N ALA A 147 12.86 0.71 -1.56
CA ALA A 147 12.76 -0.15 -0.39
C ALA A 147 12.00 0.53 0.77
N LEU A 148 12.11 1.85 0.94
CA LEU A 148 11.30 2.60 1.91
C LEU A 148 9.81 2.55 1.54
N ILE A 149 9.47 2.76 0.27
CA ILE A 149 8.08 2.76 -0.21
C ILE A 149 7.45 1.37 -0.05
N GLU A 150 8.15 0.31 -0.44
CA GLU A 150 7.70 -1.07 -0.22
C GLU A 150 7.46 -1.36 1.27
N LYS A 151 8.38 -0.91 2.13
CA LYS A 151 8.25 -1.06 3.58
C LYS A 151 7.05 -0.31 4.13
N LEU A 152 6.77 0.88 3.61
CA LEU A 152 5.57 1.65 3.97
C LEU A 152 4.30 0.92 3.57
N MET A 153 4.21 0.42 2.34
CA MET A 153 3.07 -0.40 1.89
C MET A 153 2.85 -1.60 2.80
N LEU A 154 3.92 -2.32 3.16
CA LEU A 154 3.82 -3.47 4.06
C LEU A 154 3.28 -3.07 5.44
N ARG A 155 3.76 -1.96 6.00
CA ARG A 155 3.31 -1.46 7.31
C ARG A 155 1.85 -1.02 7.30
N ILE A 156 1.43 -0.30 6.26
CA ILE A 156 0.04 0.11 6.06
C ILE A 156 -0.85 -1.13 5.99
N ASN A 157 -0.49 -2.09 5.12
CA ASN A 157 -1.25 -3.31 4.93
C ASN A 157 -1.36 -4.13 6.23
N ALA A 158 -0.26 -4.30 6.97
CA ALA A 158 -0.28 -5.02 8.24
C ALA A 158 -1.20 -4.35 9.28
N LYS A 159 -1.17 -3.02 9.37
CA LYS A 159 -2.04 -2.28 10.30
C LYS A 159 -3.51 -2.40 9.91
N LEU A 160 -3.82 -2.41 8.61
CA LEU A 160 -5.18 -2.60 8.10
C LEU A 160 -5.72 -4.00 8.35
N VAL A 161 -4.90 -5.04 8.13
CA VAL A 161 -5.29 -6.43 8.41
C VAL A 161 -5.72 -6.58 9.87
N ILE A 162 -4.92 -6.08 10.82
CA ILE A 162 -5.25 -6.14 12.25
C ILE A 162 -6.58 -5.42 12.53
N ALA A 163 -6.78 -4.22 12.00
CA ALA A 163 -8.00 -3.46 12.24
C ALA A 163 -9.25 -4.10 11.62
N ILE A 164 -9.10 -4.79 10.48
CA ILE A 164 -10.19 -5.54 9.84
C ILE A 164 -10.53 -6.79 10.64
N GLU A 165 -9.52 -7.51 11.15
CA GLU A 165 -9.71 -8.66 12.04
C GLU A 165 -10.44 -8.27 13.34
N ASP A 166 -10.18 -7.07 13.87
CA ASP A 166 -10.82 -6.53 15.08
C ASP A 166 -12.32 -6.16 14.90
N LEU A 167 -12.89 -6.28 13.69
CA LEU A 167 -14.33 -6.06 13.44
C LEU A 167 -15.22 -7.23 13.90
N ILE A 168 -14.63 -8.37 14.25
CA ILE A 168 -15.33 -9.59 14.71
C ILE A 168 -15.53 -9.56 16.23
#